data_AF-A0A1Y2CRP6-F1
#
_entry.id   AF-A0A1Y2CRP6-F1
#
_cell.length_a   1.000
_cell.length_b   1.000
_cell.length_c   1.000
_cell.angle_alpha   90.00
_cell.angle_beta   90.00
_cell.angle_gamma   90.00
#
_symmetry.space_group_name_H-M   'P 1'
#
loop_
_entity.id
_entity.type
_entity.pdbx_description
1 polymer ?
#
loop_
_entity_poly.entity_id
_entity_poly.type
_entity_poly.pdbx_seq_one_letter_code
_entity_poly.pdbx_strand_id
1 'polypeptide(L)'
;MSGDLKYAIIAGGSINYHDHGEIINGGVAYENEISLPNYIKEAIERFKCPIDKISIIDFDEVKDNLTSLSKKINKLEGNAKTTDEYGKLVIDLVPGQKQYVIKADNISQYWDVEIKENGVDADDITIIFNLGGSDITLKDFNVSSLNKYASHIVWNASNAKRIHIENFRIQGSLLAPNADIEGTNANIQGILIGNNFKGNLQVDWVPFYGCIDTSESKSFFEKILGF
;
A
#
# COMPACT_ATOMS: atom_id res chain seq x y z
N MET A 1 20.76 -1.65 -11.66
CA MET A 1 20.75 -1.58 -10.19
C MET A 1 20.87 -3.02 -9.70
N SER A 2 22.02 -3.40 -9.14
CA SER A 2 22.23 -4.70 -8.47
C SER A 2 22.07 -4.48 -6.98
N GLY A 3 21.16 -5.25 -6.38
CA GLY A 3 20.50 -4.98 -5.10
C GLY A 3 19.13 -5.66 -4.98
N ASP A 4 18.88 -6.63 -5.86
CA ASP A 4 18.54 -8.03 -5.58
C ASP A 4 17.42 -8.31 -4.58
N LEU A 5 16.21 -7.82 -4.86
CA LEU A 5 15.01 -8.52 -4.38
C LEU A 5 15.05 -9.95 -4.95
N LYS A 6 15.35 -10.92 -4.08
CA LYS A 6 15.34 -12.34 -4.48
C LYS A 6 13.99 -12.72 -5.10
N TYR A 7 12.90 -12.24 -4.50
CA TYR A 7 11.54 -12.40 -4.99
C TYR A 7 10.85 -11.05 -5.09
N ALA A 8 10.22 -10.77 -6.23
CA ALA A 8 9.31 -9.64 -6.42
C ALA A 8 7.88 -10.01 -5.99
N ILE A 9 7.53 -11.29 -6.02
CA ILE A 9 6.22 -11.82 -5.59
C ILE A 9 6.44 -13.00 -4.66
N ILE A 10 5.74 -13.01 -3.52
CA ILE A 10 5.71 -14.11 -2.57
C ILE A 10 4.23 -14.41 -2.27
N ALA A 11 3.77 -15.63 -2.54
CA ALA A 11 2.38 -16.01 -2.33
C ALA A 11 2.25 -17.31 -1.51
N GLY A 12 1.59 -17.25 -0.35
CA GLY A 12 1.24 -18.44 0.46
C GLY A 12 0.15 -19.32 -0.16
N GLY A 13 -0.38 -18.90 -1.31
CA GLY A 13 -1.42 -19.61 -2.05
C GLY A 13 -0.98 -19.90 -3.48
N SER A 14 -1.92 -19.70 -4.40
CA SER A 14 -1.68 -19.88 -5.83
C SER A 14 -1.45 -18.53 -6.52
N ILE A 15 -0.53 -18.51 -7.48
CA ILE A 15 -0.30 -17.36 -8.37
C ILE A 15 -0.93 -17.67 -9.71
N ASN A 16 -1.80 -16.77 -10.18
CA ASN A 16 -2.45 -16.90 -11.47
C ASN A 16 -2.25 -15.62 -12.28
N TYR A 17 -1.16 -15.58 -13.06
CA TYR A 17 -0.83 -14.46 -13.92
C TYR A 17 -1.40 -14.73 -15.31
N HIS A 18 -2.19 -13.79 -15.83
CA HIS A 18 -2.74 -13.84 -17.19
C HIS A 18 -2.45 -12.52 -17.89
N ASP A 19 -2.36 -12.58 -19.23
CA ASP A 19 -2.44 -11.45 -20.17
C ASP A 19 -1.65 -10.17 -19.85
N HIS A 20 -0.74 -9.79 -20.75
CA HIS A 20 -0.05 -8.48 -20.79
C HIS A 20 0.49 -7.95 -19.44
N GLY A 21 1.79 -8.14 -19.21
CA GLY A 21 2.50 -7.50 -18.11
C GLY A 21 3.94 -7.97 -18.03
N GLU A 22 4.62 -7.64 -16.93
CA GLU A 22 6.01 -8.05 -16.71
C GLU A 22 6.29 -8.20 -15.22
N ILE A 23 7.13 -9.18 -14.88
CA ILE A 23 7.77 -9.28 -13.58
C ILE A 23 9.24 -8.91 -13.83
N ILE A 24 9.62 -7.73 -13.35
CA ILE A 24 10.97 -7.19 -13.48
C ILE A 24 11.59 -7.04 -12.08
N ASN A 25 12.90 -7.25 -11.98
CA ASN A 25 13.68 -7.05 -10.74
C ASN A 25 13.31 -7.96 -9.55
N GLY A 26 12.99 -9.24 -9.82
CA GLY A 26 12.90 -10.25 -8.77
C GLY A 26 12.22 -11.53 -9.24
N GLY A 27 12.40 -12.59 -8.44
CA GLY A 27 11.79 -13.90 -8.68
C GLY A 27 10.35 -14.01 -8.18
N VAL A 28 9.85 -15.24 -8.18
CA VAL A 28 8.53 -15.60 -7.64
C VAL A 28 8.69 -16.74 -6.64
N ALA A 29 8.16 -16.58 -5.43
CA ALA A 29 8.01 -17.65 -4.45
C ALA A 29 6.52 -17.98 -4.25
N TYR A 30 6.16 -19.26 -4.22
CA TYR A 30 4.78 -19.70 -4.04
C TYR A 30 4.66 -21.01 -3.26
N GLU A 31 3.52 -21.28 -2.63
CA GLU A 31 3.31 -22.50 -1.84
C GLU A 31 2.41 -23.54 -2.50
N ASN A 32 1.40 -23.14 -3.28
CA ASN A 32 0.43 -24.08 -3.86
C ASN A 32 0.62 -24.30 -5.36
N GLU A 33 -0.02 -23.47 -6.19
CA GLU A 33 0.01 -23.58 -7.65
C GLU A 33 0.54 -22.31 -8.29
N ILE A 34 1.15 -22.45 -9.46
CA ILE A 34 1.60 -21.32 -10.26
C ILE A 34 1.18 -21.48 -11.71
N SER A 35 0.53 -20.46 -12.22
CA SER A 35 0.23 -20.29 -13.64
C SER A 35 0.88 -18.98 -14.09
N LEU A 36 1.96 -19.10 -14.87
CA LEU A 36 2.65 -17.98 -15.50
C LEU A 36 2.68 -18.20 -17.02
N PRO A 37 2.36 -17.18 -17.84
CA PRO A 37 2.60 -17.22 -19.27
C PRO A 37 4.09 -17.40 -19.59
N ASN A 38 4.41 -18.03 -20.72
CA ASN A 38 5.81 -18.28 -21.11
C ASN A 38 6.63 -17.00 -21.18
N TYR A 39 6.07 -15.90 -21.69
CA TYR A 39 6.77 -14.62 -21.79
C TYR A 39 7.18 -14.04 -20.42
N ILE A 40 6.42 -14.32 -19.35
CA ILE A 40 6.79 -13.94 -17.97
C ILE A 40 7.93 -14.83 -17.48
N LYS A 41 7.84 -16.16 -17.69
CA LYS A 41 8.90 -17.10 -17.28
C LYS A 41 10.23 -16.76 -17.95
N GLU A 42 10.21 -16.54 -19.26
CA GLU A 42 11.39 -16.14 -20.05
C GLU A 42 11.97 -14.81 -19.57
N ALA A 43 11.13 -13.86 -19.16
CA ALA A 43 11.60 -12.60 -18.59
C ALA A 43 12.33 -12.80 -17.26
N ILE A 44 11.74 -13.56 -16.33
CA ILE A 44 12.33 -13.89 -15.03
C ILE A 44 13.67 -14.62 -15.22
N GLU A 45 13.72 -15.61 -16.12
CA GLU A 45 14.93 -16.38 -16.45
C GLU A 45 16.03 -15.50 -17.07
N ARG A 46 15.68 -14.58 -17.98
CA ARG A 46 16.62 -13.63 -18.59
C ARG A 46 17.31 -12.75 -17.53
N PHE A 47 16.60 -12.40 -16.46
CA PHE A 47 17.16 -11.66 -15.32
C PHE A 47 17.79 -12.56 -14.26
N LYS A 48 17.85 -13.89 -14.48
CA LYS A 48 18.40 -14.89 -13.56
C LYS A 48 17.72 -14.90 -12.19
N CYS A 49 16.42 -14.61 -12.17
CA CYS A 49 15.62 -14.62 -10.95
C CYS A 49 14.98 -16.01 -10.72
N PRO A 50 14.74 -16.41 -9.46
CA PRO A 50 14.18 -17.73 -9.14
C PRO A 50 12.65 -17.81 -9.34
N ILE A 51 12.14 -19.01 -9.60
CA ILE A 51 10.72 -19.36 -9.49
C ILE A 51 10.63 -20.57 -8.56
N ASP A 52 10.42 -20.33 -7.28
CA ASP A 52 10.56 -21.35 -6.24
C ASP A 52 9.22 -21.71 -5.61
N LYS A 53 8.96 -23.02 -5.49
CA LYS A 53 7.87 -23.52 -4.66
C LYS A 53 8.36 -23.66 -3.22
N ILE A 54 8.22 -22.61 -2.42
CA ILE A 54 8.78 -22.52 -1.07
C ILE A 54 7.89 -21.66 -0.17
N SER A 55 7.74 -22.09 1.09
CA SER A 55 7.17 -21.25 2.16
C SER A 55 8.29 -20.46 2.83
N ILE A 56 8.23 -19.14 2.71
CA ILE A 56 9.22 -18.21 3.29
C ILE A 56 8.60 -17.18 4.24
N ILE A 57 7.27 -17.11 4.29
CA ILE A 57 6.50 -16.22 5.15
C ILE A 57 5.43 -17.06 5.84
N ASP A 58 5.30 -16.94 7.16
CA ASP A 58 4.12 -17.41 7.87
C ASP A 58 2.98 -16.41 7.62
N PHE A 59 2.15 -16.70 6.62
CA PHE A 59 1.08 -15.79 6.19
C PHE A 59 -0.01 -15.61 7.25
N ASP A 60 -0.25 -16.61 8.09
CA ASP A 60 -1.23 -16.52 9.17
C ASP A 60 -0.73 -15.59 10.26
N GLU A 61 0.51 -15.78 10.73
CA GLU A 61 1.13 -14.89 11.72
C GLU A 61 1.23 -13.45 11.20
N VAL A 62 1.70 -13.26 9.96
CA VAL A 62 1.81 -11.94 9.34
C VAL A 62 0.45 -11.27 9.20
N LYS A 63 -0.60 -12.01 8.80
CA LYS A 63 -1.96 -11.49 8.70
C LYS A 63 -2.53 -11.07 10.06
N ASP A 64 -2.34 -11.86 11.10
CA ASP A 64 -2.79 -11.54 12.46
C ASP A 64 -2.10 -10.29 13.00
N ASN A 65 -0.79 -10.20 12.78
CA ASN A 65 0.03 -9.05 13.14
C ASN A 65 -0.42 -7.77 12.41
N LEU A 66 -0.58 -7.84 11.08
CA LEU A 66 -1.00 -6.69 10.26
C LEU A 66 -2.45 -6.28 10.52
N THR A 67 -3.34 -7.23 10.79
CA THR A 67 -4.71 -6.97 11.22
C THR A 67 -4.74 -6.24 12.56
N SER A 68 -3.92 -6.69 13.50
CA SER A 68 -3.79 -6.06 14.82
C SER A 68 -3.25 -4.64 14.70
N LEU A 69 -2.20 -4.43 13.89
CA LEU A 69 -1.67 -3.11 13.59
C LEU A 69 -2.73 -2.21 12.96
N SER A 70 -3.39 -2.67 11.90
CA SER A 70 -4.42 -1.90 11.18
C SER A 70 -5.55 -1.46 12.11
N LYS A 71 -5.98 -2.32 13.04
CA LYS A 71 -6.95 -1.98 14.10
C LYS A 71 -6.41 -0.95 15.08
N LYS A 72 -5.14 -1.02 15.50
CA LYS A 72 -4.51 0.00 16.35
C LYS A 72 -4.47 1.35 15.65
N ILE A 73 -4.04 1.39 14.38
CA ILE A 73 -4.02 2.61 13.55
C ILE A 73 -5.42 3.20 13.41
N ASN A 74 -6.44 2.35 13.23
CA ASN A 74 -7.82 2.80 13.08
C ASN A 74 -8.38 3.47 14.34
N LYS A 75 -7.85 3.15 15.52
CA LYS A 75 -8.25 3.77 16.80
C LYS A 75 -7.59 5.13 17.04
N LEU A 76 -6.59 5.52 16.25
CA LEU A 76 -5.99 6.85 16.38
C LEU A 76 -7.03 7.94 16.12
N GLU A 77 -7.07 8.95 16.97
CA GLU A 77 -7.93 10.11 16.78
C GLU A 77 -7.45 10.95 15.59
N GLY A 78 -8.41 11.57 14.88
CA GLY A 78 -8.08 12.50 13.81
C GLY A 78 -7.39 13.74 14.39
N ASN A 79 -6.18 14.05 13.91
CA ASN A 79 -5.38 15.16 14.42
C ASN A 79 -4.82 16.08 13.30
N ALA A 80 -5.10 15.76 12.04
CA ALA A 80 -4.70 16.59 10.92
C ALA A 80 -5.63 17.81 10.83
N LYS A 81 -5.05 18.98 10.56
CA LYS A 81 -5.83 20.18 10.21
C LYS A 81 -6.24 20.07 8.74
N THR A 82 -7.53 19.86 8.49
CA THR A 82 -8.07 19.70 7.14
C THR A 82 -9.16 20.72 6.83
N THR A 83 -9.22 21.15 5.57
CA THR A 83 -10.29 22.01 5.05
C THR A 83 -10.79 21.49 3.71
N ASP A 84 -12.09 21.64 3.46
CA ASP A 84 -12.68 21.47 2.13
C ASP A 84 -12.61 22.81 1.38
N GLU A 85 -11.79 22.87 0.33
CA GLU A 85 -11.68 24.02 -0.57
C GLU A 85 -12.35 23.70 -1.91
N TYR A 86 -13.67 23.90 -1.99
CA TYR A 86 -14.48 23.69 -3.19
C TYR A 86 -14.40 22.25 -3.72
N GLY A 87 -14.56 21.26 -2.83
CA GLY A 87 -14.49 19.83 -3.14
C GLY A 87 -13.07 19.26 -3.19
N LYS A 88 -12.06 20.03 -2.80
CA LYS A 88 -10.67 19.57 -2.62
C LYS A 88 -10.36 19.40 -1.14
N LEU A 89 -9.78 18.27 -0.75
CA LEU A 89 -9.28 18.08 0.60
C LEU A 89 -7.91 18.73 0.74
N VAL A 90 -7.80 19.77 1.55
CA VAL A 90 -6.53 20.43 1.87
C VAL A 90 -6.08 20.03 3.26
N ILE A 91 -4.85 19.54 3.37
CA ILE A 91 -4.21 19.14 4.63
C ILE A 91 -3.10 20.15 4.94
N ASP A 92 -3.25 20.88 6.05
CA ASP A 92 -2.22 21.78 6.55
C ASP A 92 -1.24 21.02 7.44
N LEU A 93 0.02 20.97 7.04
CA LEU A 93 1.09 20.53 7.94
C LEU A 93 1.35 21.62 8.99
N VAL A 94 1.72 21.19 10.19
CA VAL A 94 1.96 22.05 11.35
C VAL A 94 3.40 21.82 11.84
N PRO A 95 4.25 22.85 11.90
CA PRO A 95 5.60 22.73 12.45
C PRO A 95 5.64 22.04 13.81
N GLY A 96 6.46 21.00 13.92
CA GLY A 96 6.59 20.19 15.13
C GLY A 96 5.65 18.98 15.22
N GLN A 97 4.60 18.89 14.40
CA GLN A 97 3.75 17.70 14.33
C GLN A 97 4.35 16.66 13.38
N LYS A 98 4.58 15.45 13.90
CA LYS A 98 5.24 14.33 13.19
C LYS A 98 4.26 13.32 12.58
N GLN A 99 3.00 13.31 13.02
CA GLN A 99 2.00 12.34 12.56
C GLN A 99 0.66 13.04 12.31
N TYR A 100 0.08 12.76 11.14
CA TYR A 100 -1.17 13.33 10.65
C TYR A 100 -2.15 12.20 10.39
N VAL A 101 -3.22 12.14 11.16
CA VAL A 101 -4.29 11.15 11.04
C VAL A 101 -5.49 11.87 10.46
N ILE A 102 -5.85 11.51 9.23
CA ILE A 102 -7.04 11.95 8.52
C ILE A 102 -8.08 10.83 8.64
N LYS A 103 -9.27 11.14 9.15
CA LYS A 103 -10.44 10.25 9.09
C LYS A 103 -11.18 10.55 7.78
N ALA A 104 -11.21 9.57 6.88
CA ALA A 104 -11.81 9.73 5.55
C ALA A 104 -12.82 8.62 5.30
N ASP A 105 -14.06 8.81 5.76
CA ASP A 105 -15.14 7.83 5.55
C ASP A 105 -15.51 7.67 4.07
N ASN A 106 -15.34 8.73 3.28
CA ASN A 106 -15.47 8.70 1.84
C ASN A 106 -14.45 9.65 1.22
N ILE A 107 -13.23 9.17 0.94
CA ILE A 107 -12.18 10.02 0.34
C ILE A 107 -12.55 10.46 -1.08
N SER A 108 -13.26 9.63 -1.84
CA SER A 108 -13.67 9.92 -3.22
C SER A 108 -14.78 10.96 -3.35
N GLN A 109 -15.26 11.53 -2.24
CA GLN A 109 -16.10 12.73 -2.29
C GLN A 109 -15.32 13.97 -2.77
N TYR A 110 -13.99 13.96 -2.59
CA TYR A 110 -13.11 15.02 -3.03
C TYR A 110 -12.63 14.77 -4.45
N TRP A 111 -12.52 15.80 -5.28
CA TRP A 111 -11.95 15.69 -6.62
C TRP A 111 -10.42 15.79 -6.62
N ASP A 112 -9.83 16.30 -5.52
CA ASP A 112 -8.38 16.42 -5.34
C ASP A 112 -7.99 16.40 -3.85
N VAL A 113 -6.74 16.03 -3.58
CA VAL A 113 -6.12 16.10 -2.25
C VAL A 113 -4.83 16.91 -2.37
N GLU A 114 -4.65 17.90 -1.50
CA GLU A 114 -3.49 18.79 -1.47
C GLU A 114 -2.89 18.86 -0.06
N ILE A 115 -1.56 18.93 0.01
CA ILE A 115 -0.83 19.18 1.25
C ILE A 115 -0.19 20.57 1.20
N LYS A 116 -0.50 21.41 2.19
CA LYS A 116 0.18 22.69 2.44
C LYS A 116 1.31 22.47 3.44
N GLU A 117 2.54 22.62 2.99
CA GLU A 117 3.73 22.25 3.78
C GLU A 117 3.99 23.14 4.98
N ASN A 118 3.70 24.44 4.88
CA ASN A 118 3.88 25.39 5.98
C ASN A 118 5.27 25.32 6.66
N GLY A 119 6.33 25.02 5.88
CA GLY A 119 7.70 24.88 6.37
C GLY A 119 8.05 23.53 7.00
N VAL A 120 7.18 22.52 6.90
CA VAL A 120 7.43 21.15 7.34
C VAL A 120 8.04 20.33 6.20
N ASP A 121 9.12 19.60 6.51
CA ASP A 121 9.77 18.68 5.58
C ASP A 121 8.94 17.38 5.42
N ALA A 122 8.87 16.85 4.21
CA ALA A 122 8.16 15.61 3.88
C ALA A 122 8.78 14.39 4.57
N ASP A 123 10.09 14.38 4.75
CA ASP A 123 10.81 13.25 5.37
C ASP A 123 10.59 13.18 6.90
N ASP A 124 10.05 14.27 7.46
CA ASP A 124 9.89 14.47 8.90
C ASP A 124 8.53 14.01 9.44
N ILE A 125 7.65 13.51 8.58
CA ILE A 125 6.25 13.28 8.92
C ILE A 125 5.76 11.87 8.58
N THR A 126 4.55 11.57 9.03
CA THR A 126 3.79 10.39 8.62
C THR A 126 2.33 10.78 8.45
N ILE A 127 1.75 10.43 7.31
CA ILE A 127 0.38 10.76 6.95
C ILE A 127 -0.41 9.46 6.89
N ILE A 128 -1.52 9.42 7.62
CA ILE A 128 -2.38 8.25 7.74
C ILE A 128 -3.77 8.65 7.28
N PHE A 129 -4.19 8.10 6.15
CA PHE A 129 -5.59 8.11 5.74
C PHE A 129 -6.29 6.90 6.34
N ASN A 130 -7.01 7.11 7.44
CA ASN A 130 -7.90 6.09 8.00
C ASN A 130 -9.20 6.09 7.19
N LEU A 131 -9.30 5.13 6.27
CA LEU A 131 -10.45 4.99 5.39
C LEU A 131 -11.59 4.31 6.14
N GLY A 132 -12.74 4.97 6.17
CA GLY A 132 -13.98 4.39 6.67
C GLY A 132 -14.65 3.53 5.61
N GLY A 133 -15.45 2.56 6.06
CA GLY A 133 -16.25 1.70 5.19
C GLY A 133 -15.78 0.25 5.10
N SER A 134 -16.74 -0.63 4.83
CA SER A 134 -16.51 -2.04 4.54
C SER A 134 -16.29 -2.31 3.05
N ASP A 135 -16.71 -1.37 2.19
CA ASP A 135 -16.62 -1.44 0.74
C ASP A 135 -16.14 -0.08 0.23
N ILE A 136 -14.90 -0.05 -0.28
CA ILE A 136 -14.22 1.18 -0.65
C ILE A 136 -13.96 1.14 -2.15
N THR A 137 -14.24 2.24 -2.84
CA THR A 137 -13.84 2.44 -4.23
C THR A 137 -12.90 3.64 -4.31
N LEU A 138 -11.73 3.46 -4.91
CA LEU A 138 -10.76 4.50 -5.19
C LEU A 138 -10.74 4.75 -6.70
N LYS A 139 -11.44 5.80 -7.12
CA LYS A 139 -11.55 6.23 -8.53
C LYS A 139 -11.90 7.72 -8.62
N ASP A 140 -11.57 8.32 -9.77
CA ASP A 140 -12.07 9.63 -10.17
C ASP A 140 -11.66 10.83 -9.27
N PHE A 141 -10.52 10.75 -8.57
CA PHE A 141 -9.95 11.89 -7.85
C PHE A 141 -8.43 11.99 -8.03
N ASN A 142 -7.91 13.21 -7.88
CA ASN A 142 -6.50 13.50 -8.03
C ASN A 142 -5.75 13.39 -6.69
N VAL A 143 -4.58 12.76 -6.72
CA VAL A 143 -3.64 12.67 -5.58
C VAL A 143 -2.21 12.95 -6.01
N SER A 144 -1.99 13.54 -7.19
CA SER A 144 -0.64 13.80 -7.72
C SER A 144 0.23 14.66 -6.81
N SER A 145 -0.39 15.57 -6.03
CA SER A 145 0.32 16.38 -5.03
C SER A 145 0.97 15.52 -3.93
N LEU A 146 0.45 14.31 -3.70
CA LEU A 146 0.90 13.39 -2.65
C LEU A 146 2.17 12.61 -3.05
N ASN A 147 2.59 12.63 -4.32
CA ASN A 147 3.69 11.81 -4.84
C ASN A 147 4.99 11.98 -4.05
N LYS A 148 5.34 13.21 -3.65
CA LYS A 148 6.57 13.46 -2.86
C LYS A 148 6.52 12.92 -1.43
N TYR A 149 5.35 12.52 -0.94
CA TYR A 149 5.14 11.96 0.39
C TYR A 149 4.84 10.46 0.36
N ALA A 150 4.92 9.80 -0.80
CA ALA A 150 4.52 8.40 -0.94
C ALA A 150 5.20 7.48 0.09
N SER A 151 6.50 7.66 0.35
CA SER A 151 7.23 6.91 1.38
C SER A 151 6.77 7.18 2.82
N HIS A 152 5.89 8.15 3.05
CA HIS A 152 5.41 8.58 4.37
C HIS A 152 3.88 8.50 4.50
N ILE A 153 3.19 7.96 3.49
CA ILE A 153 1.73 7.80 3.49
C ILE A 153 1.34 6.34 3.74
N VAL A 154 0.38 6.13 4.65
CA VAL A 154 -0.38 4.88 4.80
C VAL A 154 -1.87 5.14 4.63
N TRP A 155 -2.48 4.41 3.70
CA TRP A 155 -3.92 4.26 3.57
C TRP A 155 -4.33 3.04 4.40
N ASN A 156 -4.94 3.26 5.56
CA ASN A 156 -5.36 2.20 6.47
C ASN A 156 -6.86 1.94 6.33
N ALA A 157 -7.22 0.72 5.91
CA ALA A 157 -8.59 0.31 5.66
C ALA A 157 -8.97 -0.91 6.54
N SER A 158 -8.96 -0.71 7.85
CA SER A 158 -9.06 -1.81 8.83
C SER A 158 -10.36 -2.61 8.78
N ASN A 159 -11.46 -1.97 8.39
CA ASN A 159 -12.80 -2.57 8.33
C ASN A 159 -13.18 -3.02 6.92
N ALA A 160 -12.35 -2.74 5.92
CA ALA A 160 -12.65 -3.06 4.53
C ALA A 160 -12.70 -4.58 4.32
N LYS A 161 -13.71 -5.00 3.56
CA LYS A 161 -13.89 -6.35 3.03
C LYS A 161 -13.65 -6.39 1.53
N ARG A 162 -13.88 -5.26 0.86
CA ARG A 162 -13.60 -5.07 -0.55
C ARG A 162 -12.98 -3.69 -0.77
N ILE A 163 -11.96 -3.63 -1.63
CA ILE A 163 -11.42 -2.39 -2.17
C ILE A 163 -11.34 -2.52 -3.68
N HIS A 164 -11.99 -1.62 -4.40
CA HIS A 164 -11.92 -1.51 -5.85
C HIS A 164 -11.08 -0.29 -6.24
N ILE A 165 -10.00 -0.49 -7.00
CA ILE A 165 -9.09 0.57 -7.46
C ILE A 165 -9.25 0.67 -8.98
N GLU A 166 -9.74 1.79 -9.48
CA GLU A 166 -10.06 1.94 -10.90
C GLU A 166 -9.52 3.24 -11.46
N ASN A 167 -8.69 3.15 -12.50
CA ASN A 167 -8.04 4.29 -13.15
C ASN A 167 -7.38 5.23 -12.15
N PHE A 168 -6.80 4.66 -11.08
CA PHE A 168 -6.33 5.39 -9.92
C PHE A 168 -4.93 4.94 -9.51
N ARG A 169 -4.13 5.92 -9.10
CA ARG A 169 -2.79 5.70 -8.55
C ARG A 169 -2.80 6.00 -7.06
N ILE A 170 -2.56 4.98 -6.24
CA ILE A 170 -2.35 5.15 -4.80
C ILE A 170 -0.93 5.71 -4.59
N GLN A 171 -0.85 6.86 -3.91
CA GLN A 171 0.41 7.44 -3.44
C GLN A 171 0.67 6.99 -2.01
N GLY A 172 1.64 6.10 -1.83
CA GLY A 172 1.97 5.46 -0.55
C GLY A 172 1.40 4.06 -0.39
N SER A 173 1.48 3.53 0.83
CA SER A 173 1.18 2.13 1.11
C SER A 173 -0.28 1.91 1.52
N LEU A 174 -0.90 0.83 1.04
CA LEU A 174 -2.25 0.41 1.41
C LEU A 174 -2.20 -0.76 2.39
N LEU A 175 -2.75 -0.56 3.59
CA LEU A 175 -2.90 -1.57 4.64
C LEU A 175 -4.38 -1.96 4.79
N ALA A 176 -4.78 -3.05 4.15
CA ALA A 176 -6.16 -3.55 4.13
C ALA A 176 -6.21 -5.08 4.33
N PRO A 177 -5.71 -5.61 5.47
CA PRO A 177 -5.40 -7.04 5.65
C PRO A 177 -6.62 -7.98 5.58
N ASN A 178 -7.84 -7.45 5.61
CA ASN A 178 -9.09 -8.22 5.53
C ASN A 178 -9.86 -8.00 4.23
N ALA A 179 -9.34 -7.19 3.30
CA ALA A 179 -10.04 -6.82 2.09
C ALA A 179 -9.58 -7.66 0.90
N ASP A 180 -10.54 -8.11 0.10
CA ASP A 180 -10.26 -8.56 -1.26
C ASP A 180 -10.12 -7.33 -2.16
N ILE A 181 -8.96 -7.17 -2.79
CA ILE A 181 -8.60 -6.00 -3.59
C ILE A 181 -8.77 -6.32 -5.08
N GLU A 182 -9.44 -5.43 -5.80
CA GLU A 182 -9.64 -5.50 -7.24
C GLU A 182 -9.01 -4.27 -7.91
N GLY A 183 -8.18 -4.51 -8.93
CA GLY A 183 -7.55 -3.46 -9.74
C GLY A 183 -8.05 -3.45 -11.17
N THR A 184 -8.45 -2.27 -11.66
CA THR A 184 -8.73 -2.00 -13.08
C THR A 184 -7.92 -0.80 -13.51
N ASN A 185 -6.84 -1.02 -14.28
CA ASN A 185 -5.87 0.04 -14.60
C ASN A 185 -5.38 0.77 -13.34
N ALA A 186 -5.03 -0.01 -12.32
CA ALA A 186 -4.58 0.51 -11.03
C ALA A 186 -3.05 0.68 -11.00
N ASN A 187 -2.58 1.63 -10.21
CA ASN A 187 -1.16 1.75 -9.87
C ASN A 187 -1.00 2.03 -8.37
N ILE A 188 0.10 1.58 -7.79
CA ILE A 188 0.50 1.94 -6.44
C ILE A 188 1.99 2.31 -6.42
N GLN A 189 2.30 3.44 -5.79
CA GLN A 189 3.66 3.84 -5.44
C GLN A 189 3.85 3.57 -3.94
N GLY A 190 4.08 2.30 -3.60
CA GLY A 190 4.07 1.84 -2.22
C GLY A 190 3.90 0.33 -2.06
N ILE A 191 3.57 -0.09 -0.84
CA ILE A 191 3.30 -1.48 -0.48
C ILE A 191 1.79 -1.73 -0.51
N LEU A 192 1.35 -2.84 -1.11
CA LEU A 192 -0.04 -3.28 -1.10
C LEU A 192 -0.21 -4.50 -0.17
N ILE A 193 -1.03 -4.37 0.87
CA ILE A 193 -1.38 -5.46 1.78
C ILE A 193 -2.90 -5.67 1.74
N GLY A 194 -3.31 -6.82 1.23
CA GLY A 194 -4.71 -7.26 1.13
C GLY A 194 -4.89 -8.70 1.58
N ASN A 195 -6.13 -9.14 1.74
CA ASN A 195 -6.45 -10.55 1.92
C ASN A 195 -6.24 -11.33 0.61
N ASN A 196 -6.68 -10.75 -0.50
CA ASN A 196 -6.45 -11.24 -1.86
C ASN A 196 -6.27 -10.05 -2.81
N PHE A 197 -5.67 -10.30 -3.97
CA PHE A 197 -5.63 -9.35 -5.08
C PHE A 197 -6.07 -10.01 -6.38
N LYS A 198 -6.85 -9.29 -7.20
CA LYS A 198 -7.17 -9.67 -8.59
C LYS A 198 -7.20 -8.43 -9.50
N GLY A 199 -6.94 -8.64 -10.79
CA GLY A 199 -7.03 -7.60 -11.81
C GLY A 199 -5.68 -6.99 -12.19
N ASN A 200 -5.71 -5.82 -12.83
CA ASN A 200 -4.52 -5.15 -13.35
C ASN A 200 -3.99 -4.11 -12.35
N LEU A 201 -2.73 -4.27 -11.95
CA LEU A 201 -2.02 -3.37 -11.06
C LEU A 201 -0.56 -3.23 -11.48
N GLN A 202 -0.08 -1.99 -11.56
CA GLN A 202 1.35 -1.69 -11.53
C GLN A 202 1.78 -1.37 -10.10
N VAL A 203 2.85 -2.02 -9.63
CA VAL A 203 3.44 -1.76 -8.31
C VAL A 203 4.82 -1.13 -8.51
N ASP A 204 4.94 0.14 -8.14
CA ASP A 204 6.22 0.85 -8.12
C ASP A 204 6.79 0.78 -6.70
N TRP A 205 8.02 0.26 -6.58
CA TRP A 205 8.68 0.09 -5.28
C TRP A 205 8.99 1.45 -4.63
N VAL A 206 8.19 1.80 -3.62
CA VAL A 206 8.38 2.98 -2.77
C VAL A 206 8.26 2.51 -1.31
N PRO A 207 9.39 2.25 -0.62
CA PRO A 207 9.36 1.82 0.78
C PRO A 207 8.71 2.84 1.70
N PHE A 208 8.07 2.35 2.75
CA PHE A 208 7.55 3.21 3.80
C PHE A 208 8.64 3.53 4.85
N TYR A 209 8.93 4.81 5.06
CA TYR A 209 9.90 5.34 6.04
C TYR A 209 9.25 6.13 7.18
N GLY A 210 7.92 6.25 7.17
CA GLY A 210 7.20 6.93 8.24
C GLY A 210 7.26 6.21 9.58
N CYS A 211 7.00 6.95 10.66
CA CYS A 211 6.84 6.45 12.01
C CYS A 211 5.35 6.49 12.40
N ILE A 212 4.75 5.33 12.60
CA ILE A 212 3.39 5.22 13.12
C ILE A 212 3.48 5.05 14.63
N ASP A 213 3.21 6.13 15.38
CA ASP A 213 3.00 6.01 16.81
C ASP A 213 1.56 5.50 17.05
N THR A 214 1.45 4.39 17.76
CA THR A 214 0.15 3.81 18.16
C THR A 214 -0.07 3.85 19.68
N SER A 215 0.72 4.66 20.42
CA SER A 215 0.76 4.74 21.89
C SER A 215 1.17 3.44 22.61
N GLU A 216 1.59 2.42 21.87
CA GLU A 216 2.34 1.24 22.33
C GLU A 216 3.54 1.08 21.40
N SER A 217 4.68 1.66 21.77
CA SER A 217 5.71 2.00 20.78
C SER A 217 6.66 0.85 20.39
N LYS A 218 7.08 0.91 19.12
CA LYS A 218 8.39 0.60 18.51
C LYS A 218 8.61 -0.76 17.81
N SER A 219 9.02 -0.62 16.54
CA SER A 219 9.58 -1.61 15.60
C SER A 219 8.64 -2.73 15.16
N PHE A 220 7.87 -2.47 14.11
CA PHE A 220 7.02 -3.48 13.46
C PHE A 220 7.33 -3.63 11.95
N PHE A 221 7.59 -2.54 11.23
CA PHE A 221 7.91 -2.62 9.79
C PHE A 221 9.30 -3.19 9.48
N GLU A 222 10.29 -3.00 10.37
CA GLU A 222 11.62 -3.65 10.23
C GLU A 222 11.58 -5.17 10.40
N LYS A 223 10.55 -5.72 11.07
CA LYS A 223 10.45 -7.16 11.33
C LYS A 223 9.74 -7.95 10.23
N ILE A 224 8.88 -7.30 9.44
CA ILE A 224 8.07 -7.99 8.41
C ILE A 224 8.78 -8.03 7.05
N LEU A 225 9.71 -7.12 6.77
CA LEU A 225 10.42 -7.04 5.49
C LEU A 225 11.89 -7.45 5.60
N GLY A 226 12.20 -8.50 6.36
CA GLY A 226 13.56 -9.05 6.52
C GLY A 226 14.16 -9.63 5.23
N PHE A 227 14.40 -8.75 4.25
CA PHE A 227 15.34 -8.87 3.14
C PHE A 227 16.41 -7.78 3.30
#